data_AF-A0A3B9SX76-F1
#
_entry.id   AF-A0A3B9SX76-F1
#
_cell.length_a   1.000
_cell.length_b   1.000
_cell.length_c   1.000
_cell.angle_alpha   90.00
_cell.angle_beta   90.00
_cell.angle_gamma   90.00
#
_symmetry.space_group_name_H-M   'P 1'
#
loop_
_entity.id
_entity.type
_entity.pdbx_description
1 polymer ?
#
loop_
_entity_poly.entity_id
_entity_poly.type
_entity_poly.pdbx_seq_one_letter_code
_entity_poly.pdbx_strand_id
1 'polypeptide(L)'
;MECLRLRIKDIDFENDILMVHSGMEEKDRALMIPEKMKEELAKHVASVKEIHERDVKIGYGEVSLPDALERKYPGAAPEWGWQWMFPAQKLSVRITPCILL
;
A
#
# COMPACT_ATOMS: atom_id res chain seq x y z
N MET A 1 11.19 8.43 -7.99
CA MET A 1 9.80 7.93 -8.12
C MET A 1 9.32 7.49 -6.74
N GLU A 2 9.00 8.45 -5.88
CA GLU A 2 8.70 8.19 -4.45
C GLU A 2 7.20 7.94 -4.23
N CYS A 3 6.33 8.68 -4.92
CA CYS A 3 4.87 8.55 -4.79
C CYS A 3 4.33 7.16 -5.19
N LEU A 4 5.03 6.46 -6.09
CA LEU A 4 4.61 5.13 -6.56
C LEU A 4 4.91 4.00 -5.56
N ARG A 5 5.69 4.29 -4.51
CA ARG A 5 6.04 3.31 -3.47
C ARG A 5 5.34 3.59 -2.14
N LEU A 6 4.40 4.53 -2.11
CA LEU A 6 3.62 4.81 -0.91
C LEU A 6 2.69 3.65 -0.61
N ARG A 7 2.71 3.21 0.64
CA ARG A 7 1.79 2.21 1.19
C ARG A 7 0.74 2.88 2.06
N ILE A 8 -0.35 2.17 2.31
CA ILE A 8 -1.44 2.69 3.15
C ILE A 8 -0.96 3.03 4.56
N LYS A 9 -0.07 2.21 5.15
CA LYS A 9 0.48 2.45 6.49
C LYS A 9 1.35 3.70 6.61
N ASP A 10 1.78 4.28 5.49
CA ASP A 10 2.65 5.45 5.49
C ASP A 10 1.85 6.75 5.69
N ILE A 11 0.50 6.67 5.66
CA ILE A 11 -0.42 7.78 5.89
C ILE A 11 -0.94 7.73 7.33
N ASP A 12 -0.65 8.77 8.09
CA ASP A 12 -1.22 9.02 9.40
C ASP A 12 -2.29 10.12 9.31
N PHE A 13 -3.55 9.71 9.30
CA PHE A 13 -4.70 10.62 9.29
C PHE A 13 -4.97 11.27 10.65
N GLU A 14 -4.42 10.75 11.75
CA GLU A 14 -4.59 11.35 13.08
C GLU A 14 -3.70 12.58 13.23
N ASN A 15 -2.48 12.51 12.69
CA ASN A 15 -1.50 13.60 12.74
C ASN A 15 -1.39 14.40 11.44
N ASP A 16 -2.15 14.02 10.40
CA ASP A 16 -2.05 14.60 9.05
C ASP A 16 -0.64 14.52 8.46
N ILE A 17 0.04 13.39 8.67
CA ILE A 17 1.43 13.17 8.25
C ILE A 17 1.49 12.07 7.20
N LEU A 18 2.22 12.32 6.12
CA LEU A 18 2.64 11.34 5.13
C LEU A 18 4.12 11.04 5.34
N MET A 19 4.44 9.80 5.66
CA MET A 19 5.81 9.32 5.67
C MET A 19 6.25 8.93 4.27
N VAL A 20 7.34 9.51 3.78
CA VAL A 20 7.95 9.12 2.51
C VAL A 20 9.26 8.43 2.83
N HIS A 21 9.31 7.13 2.54
CA HIS A 21 10.50 6.31 2.70
C HIS A 21 11.39 6.42 1.46
N SER A 22 12.58 6.97 1.67
CA SER A 22 13.56 7.11 0.60
C SER A 22 14.54 5.93 0.58
N GLY A 23 15.13 5.67 -0.59
CA GLY A 23 16.07 4.56 -0.78
C GLY A 23 17.40 4.75 -0.05
N MET A 24 18.30 3.79 -0.24
CA MET A 24 19.51 3.49 0.57
C MET A 24 20.44 4.66 0.98
N GLU A 25 20.30 5.87 0.45
CA GLU A 25 21.16 7.02 0.80
C GLU A 25 20.38 8.28 1.23
N GLU A 26 19.05 8.24 1.25
CA GLU A 26 18.23 9.41 1.58
C GLU A 26 17.33 9.12 2.79
N LYS A 27 17.24 10.10 3.70
CA LYS A 27 16.49 9.96 4.96
C LYS A 27 14.99 9.97 4.70
N ASP A 28 14.28 9.16 5.48
CA ASP A 28 12.83 9.23 5.59
C ASP A 28 12.39 10.66 5.94
N ARG A 29 11.32 11.11 5.29
CA ARG A 29 10.78 12.45 5.48
C ARG A 29 9.31 12.38 5.83
N ALA A 30 8.89 13.19 6.79
CA ALA A 30 7.50 13.40 7.14
C ALA A 30 6.98 14.66 6.41
N LEU A 31 5.90 14.52 5.65
CA LEU A 31 5.24 15.60 4.94
C LEU A 31 3.88 15.85 5.56
N MET A 32 3.54 17.11 5.81
CA MET A 32 2.20 17.47 6.30
C MET A 32 1.19 17.44 5.15
N ILE A 33 0.04 16.82 5.38
CA ILE A 33 -1.05 16.70 4.40
C ILE A 33 -1.88 17.99 4.45
N PRO A 34 -2.01 18.72 3.32
CA PRO A 34 -2.85 19.92 3.28
C PRO A 34 -4.31 19.58 3.52
N GLU A 35 -5.01 20.40 4.32
CA GLU A 35 -6.41 20.18 4.70
C GLU A 35 -7.36 19.99 3.51
N LYS A 36 -7.14 20.77 2.44
CA LYS A 36 -7.94 20.67 1.20
C LYS A 36 -7.82 19.32 0.50
N MET A 37 -6.73 18.57 0.71
CA MET A 37 -6.53 17.26 0.10
C MET A 37 -6.97 16.10 1.00
N LYS A 38 -7.20 16.33 2.30
CA LYS A 38 -7.56 15.25 3.24
C LYS A 38 -8.82 14.51 2.82
N GLU A 39 -9.85 15.25 2.41
CA GLU A 39 -11.14 14.65 2.03
C GLU A 39 -11.00 13.77 0.77
N GLU A 40 -10.34 14.28 -0.26
CA GLU A 40 -10.09 13.54 -1.50
C GLU A 40 -9.18 12.34 -1.25
N LEU A 41 -8.19 12.48 -0.37
CA LEU A 41 -7.30 11.41 0.04
C LEU A 41 -8.07 10.29 0.76
N ALA A 42 -8.96 10.65 1.69
CA ALA A 42 -9.79 9.69 2.41
C ALA A 42 -10.74 8.94 1.46
N LYS A 43 -11.38 9.63 0.50
CA LYS A 43 -12.21 9.01 -0.54
C LYS A 43 -11.41 8.04 -1.42
N HIS A 44 -10.20 8.44 -1.82
CA HIS A 44 -9.29 7.59 -2.58
C HIS A 44 -8.92 6.33 -1.80
N VAL A 45 -8.49 6.48 -0.54
CA VAL A 45 -8.12 5.35 0.33
C VAL A 45 -9.31 4.40 0.56
N ALA A 46 -10.52 4.94 0.76
CA ALA A 46 -11.74 4.12 0.85
C ALA A 46 -11.98 3.32 -0.44
N SER A 47 -11.84 3.95 -1.61
CA SER A 47 -12.01 3.28 -2.91
C SER A 47 -10.98 2.17 -3.12
N VAL A 48 -9.72 2.40 -2.74
CA VAL A 48 -8.66 1.38 -2.78
C VAL A 48 -8.98 0.23 -1.83
N LYS A 49 -9.60 0.51 -0.68
CA LYS A 49 -10.00 -0.52 0.28
C LYS A 49 -11.06 -1.44 -0.29
N GLU A 50 -12.07 -0.90 -0.96
CA GLU A 50 -13.09 -1.70 -1.63
C GLU A 50 -12.51 -2.61 -2.72
N ILE A 51 -11.51 -2.12 -3.46
CA ILE A 51 -10.79 -2.92 -4.46
C ILE A 51 -10.02 -4.05 -3.77
N HIS A 52 -9.25 -3.73 -2.73
CA HIS A 52 -8.48 -4.72 -1.97
C HIS A 52 -9.38 -5.80 -1.37
N GLU A 53 -10.49 -5.41 -0.73
CA GLU A 53 -11.45 -6.37 -0.16
C GLU A 53 -12.07 -7.28 -1.23
N ARG A 54 -12.29 -6.77 -2.44
CA ARG A 54 -12.74 -7.57 -3.58
C ARG A 54 -11.64 -8.53 -4.03
N ASP A 55 -10.40 -8.06 -4.17
CA ASP A 55 -9.28 -8.88 -4.66
C ASP A 55 -8.90 -9.97 -3.65
N VAL A 56 -8.92 -9.67 -2.35
CA VAL A 56 -8.73 -10.66 -1.27
C VAL A 56 -9.80 -11.76 -1.34
N LYS A 57 -11.06 -11.42 -1.62
CA LYS A 57 -12.14 -12.43 -1.77
C LYS A 57 -11.93 -13.35 -2.98
N ILE A 58 -11.26 -12.87 -4.03
CA ILE A 58 -10.96 -13.64 -5.25
C ILE A 58 -9.61 -14.39 -5.10
N GLY A 59 -8.85 -14.13 -4.03
CA GLY A 59 -7.55 -14.76 -3.77
C GLY A 59 -6.35 -14.05 -4.40
N TYR A 60 -6.50 -12.77 -4.79
CA TYR A 60 -5.47 -11.96 -5.47
C TYR A 60 -5.05 -10.71 -4.69
N GLY A 61 -5.42 -10.57 -3.42
CA GLY A 61 -5.11 -9.41 -2.57
C GLY A 61 -3.69 -9.37 -1.99
N GLU A 62 -2.74 -10.12 -2.56
CA GLU A 62 -1.38 -10.20 -2.04
C GLU A 62 -0.46 -9.19 -2.74
N VAL A 63 0.27 -8.39 -1.96
CA VAL A 63 1.29 -7.48 -2.47
C VAL A 63 2.68 -8.13 -2.45
N SER A 64 3.47 -7.89 -3.49
CA SER A 64 4.88 -8.29 -3.50
C SER A 64 5.65 -7.51 -2.43
N LEU A 65 6.18 -8.25 -1.45
CA LEU A 65 7.10 -7.73 -0.44
C LEU A 65 8.55 -8.05 -0.86
N PRO A 66 9.52 -7.16 -0.57
CA PRO A 66 10.93 -7.52 -0.65
C PRO A 66 11.26 -8.72 0.25
N ASP A 67 12.16 -9.60 -0.17
CA ASP A 67 12.50 -10.86 0.52
C ASP A 67 12.84 -10.64 2.01
N ALA A 68 13.52 -9.54 2.33
CA ALA A 68 13.89 -9.20 3.71
C ALA A 68 12.66 -8.88 4.60
N LEU A 69 11.62 -8.28 4.03
CA LEU A 69 10.38 -7.94 4.74
C LEU A 69 9.46 -9.14 4.84
N GLU A 70 9.36 -9.96 3.79
CA GLU A 70 8.58 -11.20 3.81
C GLU A 70 9.08 -12.16 4.90
N ARG A 71 10.41 -12.32 5.02
CA ARG A 71 11.01 -13.13 6.10
C ARG A 71 10.75 -12.59 7.50
N LYS A 72 10.65 -11.26 7.64
CA LYS A 72 10.43 -10.61 8.95
C LYS A 72 8.96 -10.63 9.35
N TYR A 73 8.05 -10.54 8.38
CA TYR A 73 6.60 -10.51 8.57
C TYR A 73 5.91 -11.51 7.62
N PRO A 74 5.98 -12.82 7.93
CA PRO A 74 5.29 -13.83 7.14
C PRO A 74 3.77 -13.61 7.26
N GLY A 75 3.11 -13.32 6.14
CA GLY A 75 1.67 -13.00 6.09
C GLY A 75 1.33 -11.51 5.98
N ALA A 76 2.31 -10.62 5.87
CA ALA A 76 2.09 -9.19 5.64
C ALA A 76 1.64 -8.84 4.21
N ALA A 77 1.75 -9.77 3.27
CA ALA A 77 1.38 -9.54 1.86
C ALA A 77 -0.13 -9.24 1.65
N PRO A 78 -1.08 -9.94 2.28
CA PRO A 78 -2.50 -9.61 2.18
C PRO A 78 -2.97 -8.48 3.13
N GLU A 79 -2.12 -8.04 4.05
CA GLU A 79 -2.49 -7.03 5.04
C GLU A 79 -2.74 -5.66 4.38
N TRP A 80 -3.80 -4.99 4.82
CA TRP A 80 -4.23 -3.70 4.28
C TRP A 80 -3.15 -2.61 4.38
N GLY A 81 -2.45 -2.54 5.51
CA GLY A 81 -1.40 -1.53 5.72
C GLY A 81 -0.23 -1.66 4.74
N TRP A 82 0.02 -2.85 4.21
CA TRP A 82 1.10 -3.10 3.27
C TRP A 82 0.71 -2.89 1.81
N GLN A 83 -0.59 -2.71 1.52
CA GLN A 83 -1.05 -2.42 0.17
C GLN A 83 -0.54 -1.07 -0.34
N TRP A 84 -0.44 -0.96 -1.67
CA TRP A 84 -0.06 0.28 -2.32
C TRP A 84 -1.20 1.30 -2.24
N MET A 85 -0.82 2.56 -2.00
CA MET A 85 -1.74 3.70 -2.02
C MET A 85 -2.32 3.95 -3.42
N PHE A 86 -1.55 3.67 -4.47
CA PHE A 86 -1.96 3.79 -5.86
C PHE A 86 -1.93 2.41 -6.52
N PRO A 87 -3.00 1.60 -6.36
CA PRO A 87 -3.06 0.31 -7.02
C PRO A 87 -3.09 0.47 -8.54
N ALA A 88 -2.50 -0.47 -9.26
CA ALA A 88 -2.63 -0.52 -10.70
C ALA A 88 -4.11 -0.78 -11.08
N GLN A 89 -4.60 -0.14 -12.14
CA GLN A 89 -5.96 -0.37 -12.65
C GLN A 89 -6.19 -1.81 -13.16
N LYS A 90 -5.11 -2.56 -13.38
CA LYS A 90 -5.14 -3.96 -13.81
C LYS A 90 -4.35 -4.80 -12.84
N LEU A 91 -4.91 -5.95 -12.46
CA LEU A 91 -4.19 -6.99 -11.75
C LEU A 91 -2.94 -7.37 -12.56
N SER A 92 -1.79 -7.39 -11.89
CA SER A 92 -0.55 -7.82 -12.52
C SER A 92 -0.62 -9.32 -12.79
N VAL A 93 -0.34 -9.72 -14.03
CA VAL A 93 -0.37 -11.12 -14.49
C VAL A 93 0.63 -12.01 -13.75
N ARG A 94 1.53 -11.42 -12.96
CA ARG A 94 2.56 -12.09 -12.16
C ARG A 94 2.25 -12.09 -10.66
N ILE A 95 0.98 -11.95 -10.28
CA ILE A 95 0.50 -12.41 -8.97
C ILE A 95 -0.02 -13.81 -9.25
N THR A 96 0.87 -14.80 -9.15
CA THR A 96 0.45 -16.20 -9.26
C THR A 96 -0.65 -16.39 -8.21
N PRO A 97 -1.86 -16.80 -8.57
CA PRO A 97 -2.83 -17.18 -7.57
C PRO A 97 -2.21 -18.30 -6.74
N CYS A 98 -2.12 -18.09 -5.43
CA CYS A 98 -1.92 -19.19 -4.49
C CYS A 98 -3.25 -19.98 -4.40
N ILE A 99 -3.68 -20.52 -5.55
CA ILE A 99 -4.77 -21.46 -5.69
C ILE A 99 -4.19 -22.61 -6.54
N LEU A 100 -3.89 -23.71 -5.85
CA LEU A 100 -3.58 -25.05 -6.34
C LEU A 100 -2.16 -25.31 -6.85
N LEU A 101 -1.31 -25.84 -5.97
CA LEU A 101 -0.83 -27.23 -6.00
C LEU A 101 -0.42 -27.69 -4.59
#